data_AF-A0A1J3EYK1-F1
#
_entry.id   AF-A0A1J3EYK1-F1
#
_cell.length_a   1.000
_cell.length_b   1.000
_cell.length_c   1.000
_cell.angle_alpha   90.00
_cell.angle_beta   90.00
_cell.angle_gamma   90.00
#
_symmetry.space_group_name_H-M   'P 1'
#
loop_
_entity.id
_entity.type
_entity.pdbx_description
1 polymer ?
#
loop_
_entity_poly.entity_id
_entity_poly.type
_entity_poly.pdbx_seq_one_letter_code
_entity_poly.pdbx_strand_id
1 'polypeptide(L)' 'MVVLAQPVTLDNHISVLPTYKPVPVLPFQTIPVVDLTDPKAKTRIVKACEEFGFFKVVNHGVQHDLMTRLEKEAVGFF' A
#
# COMPACT_ATOMS: atom_id res chain seq x y z
N MET A 1 46.64 -18.18 2.75
CA MET A 1 45.44 -18.55 1.99
C MET A 1 44.55 -17.33 1.93
N VAL A 2 44.69 -16.51 0.88
CA VAL A 2 43.92 -15.28 0.71
C VAL A 2 42.70 -15.64 -0.11
N VAL A 3 41.53 -15.74 0.54
CA VAL A 3 40.26 -15.84 -0.17
C VAL A 3 39.99 -14.46 -0.75
N LEU A 4 40.26 -14.29 -2.04
CA LEU A 4 39.76 -13.16 -2.81
C LEU A 4 38.24 -13.23 -2.76
N ALA A 5 37.62 -12.33 -2.00
CA ALA A 5 36.19 -12.08 -2.11
C ALA A 5 35.94 -11.67 -3.57
N GLN A 6 35.28 -12.53 -4.33
CA GLN A 6 34.83 -12.18 -5.67
C GLN A 6 33.95 -10.93 -5.57
N PRO A 7 34.10 -9.94 -6.46
CA PRO A 7 33.14 -8.87 -6.55
C PRO A 7 31.80 -9.50 -6.92
N VAL A 8 30.83 -9.39 -6.01
CA VAL A 8 29.43 -9.67 -6.34
C VAL A 8 29.09 -8.71 -7.47
N THR A 9 28.96 -9.22 -8.70
CA THR A 9 28.37 -8.44 -9.78
C THR A 9 26.95 -8.19 -9.33
N LEU A 10 26.65 -6.93 -9.03
CA LEU A 10 25.29 -6.51 -8.73
C LEU A 10 24.56 -6.51 -10.07
N ASP A 11 24.08 -7.70 -10.44
CA ASP A 11 23.12 -7.91 -11.52
C ASP A 11 21.81 -7.31 -10.98
N ASN A 12 21.76 -5.97 -10.93
CA ASN A 12 20.69 -5.24 -10.29
C ASN A 12 19.48 -5.31 -11.22
N HIS A 13 18.74 -6.42 -11.15
CA HIS A 13 17.48 -6.67 -11.88
C HIS A 13 16.33 -5.74 -11.43
N ILE A 14 16.64 -4.59 -10.82
CA ILE A 14 15.68 -3.58 -10.46
C ILE A 14 15.19 -2.95 -11.76
N SER A 15 13.95 -3.29 -12.12
CA SER A 15 13.30 -2.69 -13.28
C SER A 15 13.08 -1.20 -13.01
N VAL A 16 13.74 -0.35 -13.79
CA VAL A 16 13.54 1.10 -13.73
C VAL A 16 12.24 1.42 -14.46
N LEU A 17 11.21 1.79 -13.69
CA LEU A 17 9.95 2.26 -14.26
C LEU A 17 10.08 3.73 -14.71
N PRO A 18 9.46 4.13 -15.82
CA PRO A 18 9.40 5.53 -16.22
C PRO A 18 8.76 6.39 -15.12
N THR A 19 9.27 7.61 -14.95
CA THR A 19 8.65 8.59 -14.06
C THR A 19 7.37 9.13 -14.72
N TYR A 20 6.23 8.98 -14.04
CA TYR A 20 4.96 9.55 -14.47
C TYR A 20 4.66 10.82 -13.66
N LYS A 21 4.21 11.88 -14.32
CA LYS A 21 3.68 13.06 -13.61
C LYS A 21 2.36 12.66 -12.95
N PRO A 22 2.17 12.91 -11.64
CA PRO A 22 0.90 12.63 -10.98
C PRO A 22 -0.22 13.35 -11.72
N VAL A 23 -1.21 12.60 -12.20
CA VAL A 23 -2.42 13.19 -12.76
C VAL A 23 -3.25 13.74 -11.58
N PRO A 24 -3.71 14.99 -11.61
CA PRO A 24 -4.61 15.52 -10.59
C PRO A 24 -5.86 14.63 -10.52
N VAL A 25 -6.16 14.09 -9.33
CA VAL A 25 -7.33 13.24 -9.11
C VAL A 25 -8.59 14.06 -9.39
N LEU A 26 -9.34 13.69 -10.42
CA LEU A 26 -10.63 14.32 -10.72
C LEU A 26 -11.66 13.93 -9.65
N PRO A 27 -12.65 14.78 -9.33
CA PRO A 27 -13.66 14.50 -8.31
C PRO A 27 -14.53 13.25 -8.60
N PHE A 28 -14.44 12.69 -9.80
CA PHE A 28 -15.14 11.48 -10.24
C PHE A 28 -14.27 10.21 -10.18
N GLN A 29 -12.96 10.35 -9.88
CA GLN A 29 -11.98 9.26 -9.77
C GLN A 29 -11.61 8.99 -8.31
N THR A 30 -12.57 9.14 -7.42
CA THR A 30 -12.34 8.91 -5.99
C THR A 30 -12.30 7.40 -5.74
N ILE A 31 -11.22 6.94 -5.12
CA ILE A 31 -11.11 5.56 -4.63
C ILE A 31 -12.33 5.25 -3.75
N PRO A 32 -13.06 4.14 -3.99
CA PRO A 32 -14.20 3.78 -3.16
C PRO A 32 -13.79 3.67 -1.70
N VAL A 33 -14.58 4.26 -0.79
CA VAL A 33 -14.37 4.15 0.66
C VAL A 33 -15.46 3.27 1.26
N VAL A 34 -15.05 2.21 1.95
CA VAL A 34 -15.93 1.28 2.66
C VAL A 34 -15.78 1.49 4.16
N ASP A 35 -16.87 1.91 4.81
CA ASP A 35 -17.00 1.93 6.26
C ASP A 35 -17.44 0.54 6.76
N LEU A 36 -16.64 -0.12 7.60
CA LEU A 36 -16.99 -1.46 8.11
C LEU A 36 -18.08 -1.43 9.19
N THR A 37 -18.44 -0.27 9.71
CA THR A 37 -19.58 -0.13 10.62
C THR A 37 -20.92 -0.03 9.88
N ASP A 38 -20.90 0.20 8.55
CA ASP A 38 -22.11 0.17 7.72
C ASP A 38 -22.63 -1.27 7.60
N PRO A 39 -23.91 -1.55 7.94
CA PRO A 39 -24.52 -2.87 7.74
C PRO A 39 -24.42 -3.40 6.29
N LYS A 40 -24.26 -2.51 5.32
CA LYS A 40 -24.10 -2.83 3.89
C LYS A 40 -22.65 -2.93 3.44
N ALA A 41 -21.67 -2.88 4.34
CA ALA A 41 -20.23 -2.91 4.01
C ALA A 41 -19.88 -4.07 3.06
N LYS A 42 -20.40 -5.27 3.30
CA LYS A 42 -20.18 -6.46 2.44
C LYS A 42 -20.57 -6.20 0.99
N THR A 43 -21.76 -5.64 0.76
CA THR A 43 -22.24 -5.32 -0.59
C THR A 43 -21.38 -4.25 -1.26
N ARG A 44 -20.93 -3.25 -0.51
CA ARG A 44 -20.04 -2.19 -1.02
C ARG A 44 -18.66 -2.72 -1.39
N ILE A 45 -18.13 -3.67 -0.62
CA ILE A 45 -16.87 -4.35 -0.93
C ILE A 45 -16.98 -5.08 -2.26
N VAL A 46 -18.01 -5.91 -2.44
CA VAL A 46 -18.23 -6.65 -3.70
C VAL A 46 -18.30 -5.68 -4.87
N LYS A 47 -19.10 -4.61 -4.76
CA LYS A 47 -19.23 -3.59 -5.81
C LYS A 47 -17.90 -2.91 -6.14
N ALA A 48 -17.11 -2.54 -5.14
CA ALA A 48 -15.81 -1.91 -5.36
C ALA A 48 -14.79 -2.87 -6.00
N CYS A 49 -14.84 -4.16 -5.66
CA CYS A 49 -14.05 -5.19 -6.32
C CYS A 49 -14.44 -5.36 -7.78
N GLU A 50 -15.74 -5.36 -8.10
CA GLU A 50 -16.25 -5.49 -9.48
C GLU A 50 -15.93 -4.28 -10.35
N GLU A 51 -16.09 -3.06 -9.81
CA GLU A 51 -15.95 -1.83 -10.59
C GLU A 51 -14.51 -1.30 -10.65
N PHE A 52 -13.72 -1.47 -9.58
CA PHE A 52 -12.39 -0.86 -9.44
C PHE A 52 -11.27 -1.88 -9.17
N GLY A 53 -11.59 -3.05 -8.59
CA GLY A 53 -10.59 -3.97 -8.04
C GLY A 53 -9.81 -3.40 -6.85
N PHE A 54 -10.22 -2.24 -6.31
CA PHE A 54 -9.51 -1.50 -5.27
C PHE A 54 -10.45 -0.62 -4.44
N PHE A 55 -10.19 -0.48 -3.14
CA PHE A 55 -10.94 0.38 -2.24
C PHE A 55 -10.15 0.71 -0.96
N LYS A 56 -10.53 1.79 -0.29
CA LYS A 56 -10.07 2.15 1.05
C LYS A 56 -11.08 1.65 2.09
N VAL A 57 -10.58 1.12 3.21
CA VAL A 57 -11.41 0.77 4.37
C VAL A 57 -11.27 1.83 5.45
N VAL A 58 -12.37 2.17 6.12
CA VAL A 58 -12.41 2.99 7.34
C VAL A 58 -13.19 2.29 8.44
N ASN A 59 -13.01 2.74 9.69
CA ASN A 59 -13.65 2.17 10.88
C ASN A 59 -13.46 0.65 11.01
N HIS A 60 -12.26 0.17 10.68
CA HIS A 60 -11.90 -1.25 10.70
C HIS A 60 -11.65 -1.83 12.10
N GLY A 61 -11.71 -1.01 13.16
CA GLY A 61 -11.55 -1.45 14.56
C GLY A 61 -10.10 -1.66 15.00
N VAL A 62 -9.12 -1.49 14.12
CA VAL A 62 -7.69 -1.50 14.53
C VAL A 62 -7.39 -0.18 15.22
N GLN A 63 -6.83 -0.26 16.43
CA GLN A 63 -6.52 0.90 17.24
C GLN A 63 -5.45 1.78 16.58
N HIS A 64 -5.66 3.09 16.60
CA HIS A 64 -4.72 4.04 16.01
C HIS A 64 -3.34 4.02 16.69
N ASP A 65 -3.30 3.89 18.03
CA ASP A 65 -2.05 3.80 18.80
C ASP A 65 -1.17 2.63 18.33
N LEU A 66 -1.77 1.48 18.03
CA LEU A 66 -1.06 0.32 17.51
C LEU A 66 -0.39 0.63 16.17
N MET A 67 -1.11 1.28 15.25
CA MET A 67 -0.57 1.64 13.93
C MET A 67 0.59 2.64 14.07
N THR A 68 0.44 3.67 14.91
CA THR A 68 1.48 4.67 15.16
C THR A 68 2.73 4.06 15.78
N ARG A 69 2.57 3.14 16.75
CA ARG A 69 3.71 2.45 17.36
C ARG A 69 4.42 1.53 16.38
N LEU A 70 3.66 0.77 15.59
CA LEU A 70 4.22 -0.11 14.56
C LEU A 70 5.06 0.69 13.54
N GLU A 71 4.54 1.82 13.07
CA GLU A 71 5.27 2.71 12.15
C GLU A 71 6.56 3.25 12.79
N LYS A 72 6.49 3.69 14.06
CA LYS A 72 7.66 4.19 14.79
C LYS A 72 8.77 3.14 14.92
N GLU A 73 8.42 1.91 15.27
CA GLU A 73 9.42 0.82 15.38
C GLU A 73 10.00 0.44 14.01
N ALA A 74 9.18 0.44 12.95
CA ALA A 74 9.66 0.16 11.59
C ALA A 74 10.67 1.22 11.11
N VAL A 75 10.39 2.50 11.36
CA VAL A 75 11.30 3.61 11.06
C VAL A 75 12.56 3.59 11.93
N GLY A 76 12.46 3.09 13.17
CA GLY A 76 13.63 2.91 14.03
C GLY A 76 14.53 1.75 13.61
N PHE A 77 13.99 0.77 12.90
CA PHE A 77 14.70 -0.45 12.49
C PHE A 77 15.35 -0.35 11.10
N PHE A 78 14.62 0.15 10.09
CA PHE A 78 15.08 0.25 8.70
C PHE A 78 15.77 1.58 8.39
#